data_AF-A0A8C7WWP2-F1
#
_entry.id   AF-A0A8C7WWP2-F1
#
_cell.length_a   1.000
_cell.length_b   1.000
_cell.length_c   1.000
_cell.angle_alpha   90.00
_cell.angle_beta   90.00
_cell.angle_gamma   90.00
#
_symmetry.space_group_name_H-M   'P 1'
#
loop_
_entity.id
_entity.type
_entity.pdbx_description
1 polymer ?
#
loop_
_entity_poly.entity_id
_entity_poly.type
_entity_poly.pdbx_seq_one_letter_code
_entity_poly.pdbx_strand_id
1 'polypeptide(L)'
;MTFQRNRLTFRIIFTVILGFIRNSLCGLALVVVGILVQVSLHNTLKIKDVSMSGIPIVIIAVGALIFFIAFFGCCGALKEHYCMVTTFAVLLTLIIIIEIAAAIAGFVFRNKVNVAWIHLQLKCCGVNSSSDWSYLDSDGNSVPDSCCINKTKGCGKGSM
;
A
#
# COMPACT_ATOMS: atom_id res chain seq x y z
N MET A 1 -25.36 -19.92 -35.59
CA MET A 1 -24.90 -19.28 -34.32
C MET A 1 -23.66 -18.38 -34.47
N THR A 2 -23.23 -18.03 -35.68
CA THR A 2 -22.07 -17.16 -35.95
C THR A 2 -22.38 -15.66 -35.97
N PHE A 3 -23.65 -15.27 -36.16
CA PHE A 3 -24.06 -13.86 -36.27
C PHE A 3 -24.27 -13.13 -34.91
N GLN A 4 -24.68 -13.85 -33.86
CA GLN A 4 -24.79 -13.31 -32.49
C GLN A 4 -23.41 -13.12 -31.81
N ARG A 5 -22.41 -13.92 -32.24
CA ARG A 5 -21.01 -13.81 -31.80
C ARG A 5 -20.41 -12.47 -32.23
N ASN A 6 -20.66 -12.03 -33.47
CA ASN A 6 -20.14 -10.77 -34.00
C ASN A 6 -20.65 -9.52 -33.27
N ARG A 7 -21.93 -9.44 -32.86
CA ARG A 7 -22.44 -8.25 -32.12
C ARG A 7 -21.94 -8.19 -30.68
N LEU A 8 -21.81 -9.34 -30.01
CA LEU A 8 -21.33 -9.40 -28.63
C LEU A 8 -19.82 -9.15 -28.58
N THR A 9 -19.05 -9.76 -29.48
CA THR A 9 -17.62 -9.51 -29.65
C THR A 9 -17.34 -8.05 -30.02
N PHE A 10 -18.16 -7.41 -30.86
CA PHE A 10 -18.02 -5.97 -31.18
C PHE A 10 -18.29 -5.07 -29.98
N ARG A 11 -19.31 -5.38 -29.16
CA ARG A 11 -19.58 -4.64 -27.91
C ARG A 11 -18.45 -4.81 -26.90
N ILE A 12 -17.95 -6.03 -26.74
CA ILE A 12 -16.82 -6.34 -25.84
C ILE A 12 -15.56 -5.61 -26.30
N ILE A 13 -15.22 -5.66 -27.59
CA ILE A 13 -14.08 -4.93 -28.17
C ILE A 13 -14.23 -3.42 -27.96
N PHE A 14 -15.41 -2.85 -28.19
CA PHE A 14 -15.65 -1.41 -28.00
C PHE A 14 -15.52 -0.99 -26.52
N THR A 15 -16.04 -1.78 -25.59
CA THR A 15 -15.89 -1.54 -24.14
C THR A 15 -14.43 -1.68 -23.69
N VAL A 16 -13.69 -2.66 -24.23
CA VAL A 16 -12.26 -2.87 -23.93
C VAL A 16 -11.40 -1.74 -24.50
N ILE A 17 -11.67 -1.26 -25.71
CA ILE A 17 -10.94 -0.13 -26.32
C ILE A 17 -11.22 1.19 -25.57
N LEU A 18 -12.48 1.48 -25.24
CA LEU A 18 -12.83 2.64 -24.41
C LEU A 18 -12.20 2.57 -23.01
N GLY A 19 -12.17 1.38 -22.41
CA GLY A 19 -11.53 1.12 -21.12
C GLY A 19 -10.01 1.29 -21.17
N PHE A 20 -9.36 0.83 -22.25
CA PHE A 20 -7.92 0.97 -22.45
C PHE A 20 -7.50 2.44 -22.66
N ILE A 21 -8.26 3.19 -23.47
CA ILE A 21 -8.01 4.64 -23.67
C ILE A 21 -8.21 5.39 -22.34
N ARG A 22 -9.27 5.07 -21.58
CA ARG A 22 -9.53 5.66 -20.26
C ARG A 22 -8.42 5.32 -19.26
N ASN A 23 -8.02 4.05 -19.18
CA ASN A 23 -7.01 3.58 -18.22
C ASN A 23 -5.60 4.08 -18.56
N SER A 24 -5.25 4.17 -19.85
CA SER A 24 -3.96 4.70 -20.30
C SER A 24 -3.81 6.20 -20.01
N LEU A 25 -4.86 7.00 -20.26
CA LEU A 25 -4.90 8.42 -19.89
C LEU A 25 -4.81 8.63 -18.37
N CYS A 26 -5.54 7.83 -17.59
CA CYS A 26 -5.44 7.87 -16.12
C CYS A 26 -4.06 7.42 -15.62
N GLY A 27 -3.45 6.40 -16.21
CA GLY A 27 -2.14 5.89 -15.82
C GLY A 27 -1.01 6.88 -16.11
N LEU A 28 -1.00 7.49 -17.29
CA LEU A 28 -0.03 8.53 -17.61
C LEU A 28 -0.18 9.74 -16.68
N ALA A 29 -1.41 10.15 -16.39
CA ALA A 29 -1.69 11.22 -15.43
C ALA A 29 -1.21 10.85 -14.01
N LEU A 30 -1.42 9.62 -13.54
CA LEU A 30 -0.97 9.15 -12.22
C LEU A 30 0.55 9.06 -12.12
N VAL A 31 1.25 8.62 -13.17
CA VAL A 31 2.73 8.60 -13.21
C VAL A 31 3.27 10.03 -13.17
N VAL A 32 2.70 10.95 -13.95
CA VAL A 32 3.10 12.37 -13.94
C VAL A 32 2.83 13.00 -12.58
N VAL A 33 1.65 12.79 -11.99
CA VAL A 33 1.32 13.30 -10.64
C VAL A 33 2.24 12.69 -9.59
N GLY A 34 2.56 11.39 -9.66
CA GLY A 34 3.50 10.73 -8.76
C GLY A 34 4.91 11.33 -8.82
N ILE A 35 5.41 11.64 -10.02
CA ILE A 35 6.69 12.31 -10.23
C ILE A 35 6.64 13.75 -9.67
N LEU A 36 5.58 14.50 -9.95
CA LEU A 36 5.40 15.86 -9.43
C LEU A 36 5.37 15.89 -7.90
N VAL A 37 4.64 14.95 -7.29
CA VAL A 37 4.54 14.80 -5.83
C VAL A 37 5.90 14.41 -5.23
N GLN A 38 6.66 13.51 -5.85
CA GLN A 38 8.02 13.18 -5.41
C GLN A 38 8.98 14.38 -5.49
N VAL A 39 8.89 15.17 -6.56
CA VAL A 39 9.70 16.39 -6.73
C VAL A 39 9.34 17.46 -5.68
N SER A 40 8.05 17.64 -5.38
CA SER A 40 7.61 18.55 -4.32
C SER A 40 8.01 18.05 -2.93
N LEU A 41 7.91 16.74 -2.66
CA LEU A 41 8.33 16.13 -1.39
C LEU A 41 9.85 16.18 -1.19
N HIS A 42 10.65 15.99 -2.24
CA HIS A 42 12.11 16.09 -2.17
C HIS A 42 12.59 17.49 -1.77
N ASN A 43 11.82 18.53 -2.10
CA ASN A 43 12.16 19.92 -1.75
C ASN A 43 11.68 20.34 -0.34
N THR A 44 10.67 19.66 0.21
CA THR A 44 10.14 19.94 1.56
C THR A 44 10.68 18.99 2.63
N LEU A 45 11.07 17.77 2.26
CA LEU A 45 11.63 16.75 3.15
C LEU A 45 13.08 16.45 2.74
N LYS A 46 14.05 17.13 3.35
CA LYS A 46 15.43 16.64 3.38
C LYS A 46 15.43 15.29 4.11
N ILE A 47 15.43 14.18 3.37
CA ILE A 47 15.40 12.82 3.93
C ILE A 47 16.71 12.52 4.67
N LYS A 48 16.74 12.82 5.97
CA LYS A 48 17.23 11.93 7.03
C LYS A 48 15.92 11.46 7.69
N ASP A 49 15.41 10.25 7.51
CA ASP A 49 16.01 8.97 7.80
C ASP A 49 15.25 7.86 7.04
N VAL A 50 15.99 6.85 6.61
CA VAL A 50 15.54 5.67 5.84
C VAL A 50 14.54 4.76 6.57
N SER A 51 14.18 5.07 7.83
CA SER A 51 13.43 4.16 8.71
C SER A 51 11.90 4.36 8.71
N MET A 52 11.36 5.46 8.17
CA MET A 52 9.89 5.67 8.02
C MET A 52 9.41 5.90 6.58
N SER A 53 10.32 5.91 5.60
CA SER A 53 10.02 6.18 4.19
C SER A 53 9.72 4.93 3.35
N GLY A 54 9.86 3.73 3.93
CA GLY A 54 9.62 2.47 3.22
C GLY A 54 8.18 2.31 2.72
N ILE A 55 7.20 2.66 3.55
CA ILE A 55 5.77 2.46 3.25
C ILE A 55 5.32 3.16 1.95
N PRO A 56 5.56 4.48 1.76
CA PRO A 56 5.14 5.16 0.54
C PRO A 56 5.87 4.66 -0.71
N ILE A 57 7.13 4.25 -0.61
CA ILE A 57 7.87 3.74 -1.78
C ILE A 57 7.36 2.37 -2.24
N VAL A 58 6.96 1.49 -1.31
CA VAL A 58 6.36 0.19 -1.66
C VAL A 58 4.99 0.39 -2.33
N ILE A 59 4.19 1.34 -1.84
CA ILE A 59 2.86 1.67 -2.43
C ILE A 59 2.99 2.14 -3.88
N ILE A 60 3.98 2.99 -4.18
CA ILE A 60 4.22 3.49 -5.55
C ILE A 60 4.69 2.36 -6.47
N ALA A 61 5.60 1.51 -5.99
CA ALA A 61 6.11 0.38 -6.76
C ALA A 61 5.00 -0.65 -7.10
N VAL A 62 4.15 -0.98 -6.13
CA VAL A 62 3.00 -1.89 -6.34
C VAL A 62 1.98 -1.28 -7.30
N GLY A 63 1.69 0.03 -7.17
CA GLY A 63 0.78 0.73 -8.09
C GLY A 63 1.27 0.73 -9.55
N ALA A 64 2.57 0.93 -9.78
CA ALA A 64 3.15 0.86 -11.11
C ALA A 64 3.07 -0.55 -11.70
N LEU A 65 3.37 -1.59 -10.91
CA LEU A 65 3.27 -2.99 -11.33
C LEU A 65 1.84 -3.36 -11.78
N ILE A 66 0.83 -2.97 -11.02
CA ILE A 66 -0.58 -3.21 -11.33
C ILE A 66 -0.97 -2.50 -12.64
N PHE A 67 -0.47 -1.29 -12.89
CA PHE A 67 -0.72 -0.56 -14.13
C PHE A 67 -0.16 -1.30 -15.36
N PHE A 68 1.06 -1.82 -15.29
CA PHE A 68 1.65 -2.61 -16.38
C PHE A 68 0.89 -3.91 -16.64
N ILE A 69 0.44 -4.61 -15.58
CA ILE A 69 -0.37 -5.83 -15.71
C ILE A 69 -1.72 -5.54 -16.38
N ALA A 70 -2.38 -4.45 -16.00
CA ALA A 70 -3.65 -4.03 -16.60
C ALA A 70 -3.49 -3.66 -18.09
N PHE A 71 -2.36 -3.05 -18.47
CA PHE A 71 -2.04 -2.75 -19.86
C PHE A 71 -1.87 -4.03 -20.69
N PHE A 72 -1.06 -4.98 -20.22
CA PHE A 72 -0.84 -6.25 -20.93
C PHE A 72 -2.11 -7.12 -20.98
N GLY A 73 -2.94 -7.10 -19.94
CA GLY A 73 -4.24 -7.79 -19.92
C GLY A 73 -5.24 -7.25 -20.95
N CYS A 74 -5.34 -5.93 -21.11
CA CYS A 74 -6.20 -5.33 -22.15
C CYS A 74 -5.68 -5.63 -23.57
N CYS A 75 -4.37 -5.55 -23.79
CA CYS A 75 -3.78 -5.90 -25.09
C CYS A 75 -3.91 -7.40 -25.42
N GLY A 76 -3.85 -8.28 -24.42
CA GLY A 76 -4.03 -9.72 -24.58
C GLY A 76 -5.46 -10.13 -24.93
N ALA A 77 -6.47 -9.39 -24.46
CA ALA A 77 -7.87 -9.65 -24.82
C ALA A 77 -8.23 -9.25 -26.26
N LEU A 78 -7.50 -8.29 -26.84
CA LEU A 78 -7.70 -7.82 -28.22
C LEU A 78 -6.85 -8.59 -29.24
N LYS A 79 -5.75 -9.20 -28.81
CA LYS A 79 -4.75 -9.80 -29.70
C LYS A 79 -4.60 -11.28 -29.39
N GLU A 80 -5.05 -12.14 -30.30
CA GLU A 80 -4.91 -13.61 -30.26
C GLU A 80 -3.47 -14.05 -30.57
N HIS A 81 -2.48 -13.36 -30.01
CA HIS A 81 -1.06 -13.70 -30.15
C HIS A 81 -0.57 -14.39 -28.89
N TYR A 82 -0.08 -15.62 -29.04
CA TYR A 82 0.46 -16.46 -27.97
C TYR A 82 1.46 -15.72 -27.06
N CYS A 83 2.38 -14.93 -27.64
CA CYS A 83 3.40 -14.20 -26.88
C CYS A 83 2.83 -13.22 -25.82
N MET A 84 1.68 -12.57 -26.08
CA MET A 84 1.08 -11.62 -25.12
C MET A 84 0.33 -12.30 -23.97
N VAL A 85 -0.26 -13.46 -24.22
CA VAL A 85 -0.93 -14.25 -23.17
C VAL A 85 0.12 -14.96 -22.31
N THR A 86 1.22 -15.41 -22.92
CA THR A 86 2.35 -16.02 -22.21
C THR A 86 3.01 -15.04 -21.24
N THR A 87 3.26 -13.79 -21.65
CA THR A 87 3.86 -12.79 -20.73
C THR A 87 2.95 -12.48 -19.55
N PHE A 88 1.63 -12.38 -19.76
CA PHE A 88 0.66 -12.21 -18.68
C PHE A 88 0.68 -13.40 -17.70
N ALA A 89 0.68 -14.63 -18.20
CA ALA A 89 0.74 -15.84 -17.37
C ALA A 89 2.05 -15.91 -16.56
N VAL A 90 3.19 -15.56 -17.16
CA VAL A 90 4.49 -15.51 -16.48
C VAL A 90 4.50 -14.44 -15.39
N LEU A 91 4.00 -13.24 -15.66
CA LEU A 91 3.92 -12.15 -14.67
C LEU A 91 3.03 -12.51 -13.48
N LEU A 92 1.86 -13.13 -13.71
CA LEU A 92 0.99 -13.61 -12.64
C LEU A 92 1.65 -14.71 -11.80
N THR A 93 2.38 -15.62 -12.44
CA THR A 93 3.09 -16.69 -11.73
C THR A 93 4.17 -16.10 -10.82
N LEU A 94 4.92 -15.09 -11.29
CA LEU A 94 5.90 -14.38 -10.47
C LEU A 94 5.27 -13.67 -9.28
N ILE A 95 4.11 -13.02 -9.45
CA ILE A 95 3.38 -12.36 -8.35
C ILE A 95 2.95 -13.38 -7.32
N ILE A 96 2.42 -14.54 -7.73
CA ILE A 96 2.03 -15.60 -6.80
C ILE A 96 3.24 -16.08 -5.97
N ILE A 97 4.42 -16.24 -6.59
CA ILE A 97 5.63 -16.63 -5.87
C ILE A 97 6.02 -15.55 -4.84
N ILE A 98 5.95 -14.28 -5.20
CA ILE A 98 6.26 -13.14 -4.30
C ILE A 98 5.24 -13.09 -3.14
N GLU A 99 3.95 -13.22 -3.42
CA GLU A 99 2.88 -13.23 -2.42
C GLU A 99 3.03 -14.39 -1.43
N ILE A 100 3.38 -15.60 -1.92
CA ILE A 100 3.66 -16.75 -1.05
C ILE A 100 4.88 -16.46 -0.17
N ALA A 101 5.96 -15.91 -0.72
CA ALA A 101 7.15 -15.54 0.04
C ALA A 101 6.83 -14.46 1.10
N ALA A 102 6.04 -13.44 0.74
CA ALA A 102 5.60 -12.39 1.64
C ALA A 102 4.67 -12.93 2.73
N ALA A 103 3.77 -13.88 2.41
CA ALA A 103 2.89 -14.52 3.37
C ALA A 103 3.69 -15.36 4.39
N ILE A 104 4.67 -16.14 3.94
CA ILE A 104 5.57 -16.89 4.83
C ILE A 104 6.37 -15.94 5.72
N ALA A 105 6.96 -14.89 5.15
CA ALA A 105 7.70 -13.89 5.90
C ALA A 105 6.79 -13.18 6.94
N GLY A 106 5.60 -12.76 6.54
CA GLY A 106 4.61 -12.13 7.42
C GLY A 106 4.18 -13.04 8.56
N PHE A 107 4.01 -14.34 8.28
CA PHE A 107 3.68 -15.34 9.30
C PHE A 107 4.81 -15.52 10.32
N VAL A 108 6.06 -15.61 9.87
CA VAL A 108 7.24 -15.72 10.74
C VAL A 108 7.40 -14.47 11.61
N PHE A 109 7.16 -13.28 11.05
CA PHE A 109 7.32 -12.01 11.76
C PHE A 109 6.04 -11.48 12.42
N ARG A 110 4.96 -12.27 12.51
CA ARG A 110 3.64 -11.81 12.98
C ARG A 110 3.67 -10.96 14.26
N ASN A 111 4.54 -11.32 15.22
CA ASN A 111 4.68 -10.62 16.50
C ASN A 111 5.29 -9.22 16.32
N LYS A 112 6.26 -9.08 15.41
CA LYS A 112 6.89 -7.79 15.09
C LYS A 112 5.98 -6.90 14.24
N VAL A 113 5.22 -7.49 13.32
CA VAL A 113 4.30 -6.70 12.50
C VAL A 113 3.14 -6.17 13.35
N ASN A 114 2.60 -6.97 14.29
CA ASN A 114 1.55 -6.52 15.21
C ASN A 114 1.96 -5.27 16.00
N VAL A 115 3.17 -5.23 16.57
CA VAL A 115 3.62 -4.03 17.32
C VAL A 115 3.81 -2.80 16.43
N ALA A 116 4.22 -2.99 15.17
CA ALA A 116 4.36 -1.90 14.20
C ALA A 116 3.00 -1.35 13.75
N TRP A 117 2.00 -2.21 13.52
CA TRP A 117 0.62 -1.80 13.23
C TRP A 117 -0.03 -1.07 14.42
N ILE A 118 0.23 -1.55 15.64
CA ILE A 118 -0.29 -0.97 16.88
C ILE A 118 0.24 0.47 17.06
N HIS A 119 1.51 0.74 16.77
CA HIS A 119 2.07 2.09 16.89
C HIS A 119 1.47 3.10 15.88
N LEU A 120 0.93 2.62 14.75
CA LEU A 120 0.34 3.46 13.70
C LEU A 120 -1.15 3.80 13.93
N GLN A 121 -1.83 3.09 14.83
CA GLN A 121 -3.28 3.22 15.04
C GLN A 121 -3.72 3.34 16.51
N LEU A 122 -2.93 2.89 17.48
CA LEU A 122 -3.26 2.96 18.89
C LEU A 122 -2.27 3.85 19.62
N LYS A 123 -2.79 4.88 20.29
CA LYS A 123 -2.09 5.68 21.31
C LYS A 123 -1.76 4.77 22.50
N CYS A 124 -0.78 3.89 22.34
CA CYS A 124 -0.34 3.02 23.41
C CYS A 124 0.25 3.84 24.55
N CYS A 125 0.00 3.37 25.77
CA CYS A 125 0.55 3.92 26.99
C CYS A 125 1.43 2.85 27.64
N GLY A 126 2.73 2.91 27.39
CA GLY A 126 3.67 1.87 27.81
C GLY A 126 3.84 0.75 26.78
N VAL A 127 4.77 -0.17 27.06
CA VAL A 127 5.09 -1.30 26.19
C VAL A 127 4.12 -2.45 26.42
N ASN A 128 3.80 -2.71 27.69
CA ASN A 128 2.89 -3.76 28.14
C ASN A 128 1.68 -3.19 28.88
N SER A 129 1.87 -2.13 29.69
CA SER A 129 0.81 -1.48 30.46
C SER A 129 1.21 -0.06 30.82
N SER A 130 0.23 0.78 31.20
CA SER A 130 0.49 2.11 31.74
C SER A 130 1.46 2.06 32.91
N SER A 131 1.44 1.02 33.75
CA SER A 131 2.36 0.84 34.89
C SER A 131 3.85 0.84 34.52
N ASP A 132 4.20 0.67 33.25
CA ASP A 132 5.57 0.83 32.75
C ASP A 132 6.14 2.25 33.01
N TRP A 133 5.31 3.25 33.31
CA TRP A 133 5.81 4.59 33.68
C TRP A 133 6.18 4.72 35.16
N SER A 134 5.78 3.77 36.02
CA SER A 134 6.03 3.82 37.48
C SER A 134 7.52 3.83 37.85
N TYR A 135 8.38 3.25 37.00
CA TYR A 135 9.83 3.24 37.18
C TYR A 135 10.56 4.44 36.53
N LEU A 136 9.85 5.28 35.77
CA LEU A 136 10.42 6.45 35.09
C LEU A 136 10.01 7.76 35.77
N ASP A 137 8.82 7.80 36.37
CA ASP A 137 8.28 8.99 37.01
C ASP A 137 8.61 9.03 38.50
N SER A 138 8.99 10.21 39.00
CA SER A 138 9.38 10.41 40.40
C SER A 138 8.21 10.25 41.39
N ASP A 139 6.97 10.44 40.93
CA ASP A 139 5.77 10.26 41.77
C ASP A 139 5.26 8.80 41.75
N GLY A 140 5.80 7.95 40.86
CA GLY A 140 5.44 6.54 40.70
C GLY A 140 4.02 6.27 40.17
N ASN A 141 3.17 7.31 40.04
CA ASN A 141 1.75 7.22 39.73
C ASN A 141 1.30 8.06 38.53
N SER A 142 2.24 8.58 37.72
CA SER A 142 1.93 9.47 36.59
C SER A 142 2.35 8.90 35.24
N VAL A 143 1.60 9.24 34.20
CA VAL A 143 1.89 8.97 32.78
C VAL A 143 2.05 10.28 32.00
N PRO A 144 2.72 10.29 30.84
CA PRO A 144 2.79 11.48 30.00
C PRO A 144 1.43 11.84 29.40
N ASP A 145 1.17 13.13 29.17
CA ASP A 145 -0.11 13.60 28.59
C ASP A 145 -0.42 13.01 27.19
N SER A 146 0.59 12.47 26.48
CA SER A 146 0.39 11.76 25.21
C SER A 146 -0.38 10.44 25.35
N CYS A 147 -0.39 9.85 26.55
CA CYS A 147 -1.12 8.65 26.91
C CYS A 147 -2.62 8.92 27.15
N CYS A 148 -3.01 10.16 27.42
CA CYS A 148 -4.40 10.48 27.68
C CYS A 148 -5.26 10.40 26.42
N ILE A 149 -6.47 9.88 26.59
CA ILE A 149 -7.52 9.85 25.54
C ILE A 149 -7.77 11.27 25.01
N ASN A 150 -7.91 12.24 25.93
CA ASN A 150 -8.00 13.67 25.66
C ASN A 150 -6.73 14.36 26.13
N LYS A 151 -6.02 15.03 25.21
CA LYS A 151 -4.78 15.76 25.52
C LYS A 151 -5.10 17.10 26.18
N THR A 152 -5.22 17.10 27.50
CA THR A 152 -5.21 18.30 28.35
C THR A 152 -3.91 18.34 29.15
N LYS A 153 -3.43 19.53 29.51
CA LYS A 153 -2.20 19.67 30.29
C LYS A 153 -2.35 19.00 31.66
N GLY A 154 -1.45 18.08 31.98
CA GLY A 154 -1.40 17.38 33.28
C GLY A 154 -2.48 16.32 33.48
N CYS A 155 -3.12 15.84 32.40
CA CYS A 155 -4.13 14.79 32.49
C CYS A 155 -3.57 13.46 33.00
N GLY A 156 -2.27 13.23 32.83
CA GLY A 156 -1.61 12.00 33.23
C GLY A 156 -1.05 11.98 34.66
N LYS A 157 -1.21 13.07 35.43
CA LYS A 157 -0.75 13.11 36.83
C LYS A 157 -1.66 12.29 37.75
N GLY A 158 -1.09 11.36 38.52
CA GLY A 158 -1.84 10.56 39.50
C GLY A 158 -2.94 9.68 38.88
N SER A 159 -2.75 9.27 37.63
CA SER A 159 -3.74 8.53 36.83
C SER A 159 -3.58 7.01 36.91
N MET A 160 -2.56 6.55 37.63
CA MET A 160 -2.23 5.13 37.82
C MET A 160 -2.81 4.59 39.13
#